data_AF-A0A9D7AE48-F1
#
_entry.id   AF-A0A9D7AE48-F1
#
_cell.length_a   1.000
_cell.length_b   1.000
_cell.length_c   1.000
_cell.angle_alpha   90.00
_cell.angle_beta   90.00
_cell.angle_gamma   90.00
#
_symmetry.space_group_name_H-M   'P 1'
#
loop_
_entity.id
_entity.type
_entity.pdbx_description
1 polymer ?
#
loop_
_entity_poly.entity_id
_entity_poly.type
_entity_poly.pdbx_seq_one_letter_code
_entity_poly.pdbx_strand_id
1 'polypeptide(L)' 'MAGGSAIRGSRVGAGPMGEAERGDAAPRVRLSFYCAHGHESRPAFAVDAPIPETWDCPR' A
#
# COMPACT_ATOMS: atom_id res chain seq x y z
N MET A 1 -29.37 28.58 -16.65
CA MET A 1 -28.84 27.23 -16.40
C MET A 1 -28.37 27.19 -14.96
N ALA A 2 -29.13 26.54 -14.07
CA ALA A 2 -28.84 26.53 -12.63
C ALA A 2 -27.70 25.54 -12.35
N GLY A 3 -26.50 26.06 -12.08
CA GLY A 3 -25.39 25.27 -11.59
C GLY A 3 -25.68 24.81 -10.17
N GLY A 4 -26.17 23.57 -10.03
CA GLY A 4 -26.38 22.94 -8.73
C GLY A 4 -25.07 22.93 -7.94
N SER A 5 -25.14 23.34 -6.67
CA SER A 5 -24.01 23.21 -5.73
C SER A 5 -23.67 21.74 -5.56
N ALA A 6 -22.69 21.25 -6.32
CA ALA A 6 -22.20 19.89 -6.19
C ALA A 6 -21.29 19.81 -4.96
N ILE A 7 -21.72 19.06 -3.94
CA ILE A 7 -20.87 18.67 -2.83
C ILE A 7 -19.71 17.85 -3.40
N ARG A 8 -18.47 18.32 -3.23
CA ARG A 8 -17.26 17.58 -3.64
C ARG A 8 -16.60 17.01 -2.40
N GLY A 9 -16.82 15.72 -2.15
CA GLY A 9 -16.09 14.96 -1.12
C GLY A 9 -14.90 14.24 -1.72
N SER A 10 -13.78 14.19 -1.00
CA SER A 10 -12.65 13.30 -1.28
C SER A 10 -12.77 12.03 -0.45
N ARG A 11 -12.30 10.90 -0.97
CA ARG A 11 -12.20 9.66 -0.18
C ARG A 11 -11.02 9.79 0.79
N VAL A 12 -11.14 9.16 1.96
CA VAL A 12 -10.01 8.99 2.89
C VAL A 12 -8.87 8.30 2.14
N GLY A 13 -7.70 8.92 2.13
CA GLY A 13 -6.52 8.45 1.39
C GLY A 13 -6.32 9.09 0.00
N ALA A 14 -7.22 9.97 -0.46
CA ALA A 14 -6.98 10.75 -1.67
C ALA A 14 -5.96 11.86 -1.39
N GLY A 15 -4.90 11.92 -2.20
CA GLY A 15 -3.95 13.03 -2.21
C GLY A 15 -4.55 14.30 -2.82
N PRO A 16 -3.90 15.46 -2.64
CA PRO A 16 -4.34 16.71 -3.25
C PRO A 16 -4.40 16.58 -4.77
N MET A 17 -5.45 17.15 -5.38
CA MET A 17 -5.53 17.24 -6.83
C MET A 17 -4.35 18.06 -7.37
N GLY A 18 -3.56 17.48 -8.28
CA GLY A 18 -2.49 18.20 -9.00
C GLY A 18 -1.07 17.74 -8.69
N GLU A 19 -0.85 16.82 -7.74
CA GLU A 19 0.43 16.13 -7.64
C GLU A 19 0.57 15.15 -8.82
N ALA A 20 1.26 15.59 -9.87
CA ALA A 20 1.55 14.78 -11.05
C ALA A 20 2.57 13.68 -10.74
N GLU A 21 3.47 13.94 -9.80
CA GLU A 21 4.64 13.10 -9.55
C GLU A 21 4.51 12.38 -8.21
N ARG A 22 4.59 11.05 -8.24
CA ARG A 22 4.58 10.18 -7.04
C ARG A 22 5.95 10.10 -6.34
N GLY A 23 6.99 10.72 -6.92
CA GLY A 23 8.38 10.54 -6.52
C GLY A 23 8.92 9.15 -6.89
N ASP A 24 10.18 8.89 -6.53
CA ASP A 24 10.79 7.57 -6.71
C ASP A 24 10.34 6.60 -5.62
N ALA A 25 10.25 5.32 -5.97
CA ALA A 25 9.83 4.30 -5.02
C ALA A 25 10.98 3.94 -4.07
N ALA A 26 10.71 3.98 -2.76
CA ALA A 26 11.70 3.56 -1.77
C ALA A 26 12.24 2.14 -2.05
N PRO A 27 13.55 1.87 -1.80
CA PRO A 27 14.16 0.56 -1.95
C PRO A 27 13.43 -0.49 -1.11
N ARG A 28 13.14 -1.64 -1.73
CA ARG A 28 12.34 -2.71 -1.11
C ARG A 28 12.91 -4.10 -1.39
N VAL A 29 12.74 -5.00 -0.42
CA VAL A 29 13.06 -6.42 -0.52
C VAL A 29 11.78 -7.24 -0.48
N ARG A 30 11.74 -8.37 -1.18
CA ARG A 30 10.65 -9.35 -1.08
C ARG A 30 11.15 -10.58 -0.36
N LEU A 31 10.40 -11.04 0.63
CA LEU A 31 10.74 -12.21 1.43
C LEU A 31 9.60 -13.21 1.40
N SER A 32 9.93 -14.49 1.40
CA SER A 32 8.95 -15.58 1.42
C SER A 32 8.69 -16.02 2.86
N PHE A 33 7.41 -16.01 3.24
CA PHE A 33 6.90 -16.59 4.47
C PHE A 33 6.00 -17.79 4.14
N TYR A 34 6.02 -18.80 4.99
CA TYR A 34 5.21 -20.00 4.84
C TYR A 34 4.38 -20.22 6.10
N CYS A 35 3.07 -20.35 5.94
CA CYS A 35 2.19 -20.71 7.05
C CYS A 35 2.13 -22.23 7.25
N ALA A 36 1.52 -22.68 8.36
CA ALA A 36 1.36 -24.10 8.67
C ALA A 36 0.59 -24.91 7.61
N HIS A 37 -0.24 -24.25 6.79
CA HIS A 37 -0.98 -24.86 5.68
C HIS A 37 -0.20 -24.87 4.35
N GLY A 38 1.07 -24.44 4.35
CA GLY A 38 1.93 -24.45 3.16
C GLY A 38 1.68 -23.31 2.17
N HIS A 39 0.90 -22.29 2.54
CA HIS A 39 0.76 -21.10 1.69
C HIS A 39 2.03 -20.24 1.73
N GLU A 40 2.55 -19.88 0.56
CA GLU A 40 3.64 -18.90 0.43
C GLU A 40 3.07 -17.48 0.36
N SER A 41 3.57 -16.60 1.22
CA SER A 41 3.31 -15.16 1.17
C SER A 41 4.60 -14.42 0.84
N ARG A 42 4.54 -13.49 -0.13
CA ARG A 42 5.71 -12.69 -0.58
C ARG A 42 5.54 -11.18 -0.37
N PRO A 43 5.37 -10.71 0.89
CA PRO A 43 5.31 -9.28 1.19
C PRO A 43 6.61 -8.56 0.80
N ALA A 44 6.47 -7.25 0.54
CA ALA A 44 7.60 -6.36 0.29
C ALA A 44 7.83 -5.48 1.52
N PHE A 45 9.08 -5.38 1.97
CA PHE A 45 9.51 -4.52 3.07
C PHE A 45 10.49 -3.47 2.56
N ALA A 46 10.57 -2.33 3.22
CA ALA A 46 11.65 -1.38 2.98
C ALA A 46 12.99 -2.04 3.36
N VAL A 47 14.07 -1.73 2.62
CA VAL A 47 15.40 -2.35 2.83
C VAL A 47 15.94 -2.09 4.24
N ASP A 48 15.58 -0.97 4.84
CA ASP A 48 16.02 -0.47 6.14
C ASP A 48 15.02 -0.77 7.28
N ALA A 49 13.88 -1.41 6.98
CA ALA A 49 12.91 -1.79 8.00
C ALA A 49 13.31 -3.10 8.69
N PRO A 50 13.07 -3.24 10.01
CA PRO A 50 13.21 -4.52 10.69
C PRO A 50 12.20 -5.52 10.12
N ILE A 51 12.70 -6.70 9.75
CA ILE A 51 11.88 -7.79 9.22
C ILE A 51 11.30 -8.62 10.37
N PRO A 52 9.97 -8.87 10.40
CA PRO A 52 9.37 -9.73 11.42
C PRO A 52 9.74 -11.20 11.22
N GLU A 53 9.73 -11.97 12.31
CA GLU A 53 9.96 -13.42 12.28
C GLU A 53 8.77 -14.22 11.72
N THR A 54 7.56 -13.71 11.91
CA THR A 54 6.31 -14.32 11.44
C THR A 54 5.51 -13.34 10.59
N TRP A 55 4.68 -13.90 9.72
CA TRP A 55 3.79 -13.13 8.85
C TRP A 55 2.43 -13.80 8.76
N ASP A 56 1.37 -12.99 8.95
CA ASP A 56 0.00 -13.49 8.85
C ASP A 56 -0.34 -13.89 7.43
N CYS A 57 -0.90 -15.08 7.30
CA CYS A 57 -1.31 -15.62 6.01
C CYS A 57 -2.56 -14.87 5.51
N PRO A 58 -2.53 -14.23 4.32
CA PRO A 58 -3.70 -13.53 3.78
C PRO A 58 -4.72 -14.47 3.11
N ARG A 59 -4.47 -15.79 3.18
CA ARG A 59 -5.19 -16.84 2.47
C ARG A 59 -6.00 -17.68 3.43
#